data_AF-A0A7W0YCK6-F1
#
_entry.id   AF-A0A7W0YCK6-F1
#
_cell.length_a   1.000
_cell.length_b   1.000
_cell.length_c   1.000
_cell.angle_alpha   90.00
_cell.angle_beta   90.00
_cell.angle_gamma   90.00
#
_symmetry.space_group_name_H-M   'P 1'
#
loop_
_entity.id
_entity.type
_entity.pdbx_description
1 polymer ?
#
loop_
_entity_poly.entity_id
_entity_poly.type
_entity_poly.pdbx_seq_one_letter_code
_entity_poly.pdbx_strand_id
1 'polypeptide(L)'
;MKIISGGQTGVDRAALDVALSLGVTGGGWCPAGRLAEDGIIPAHYPLEELSGGGYLQRTEKNVEAADGTVVFHSGILRGGSKATADFCAERGKPCLVLDASRTSNAEAAMQLVQFVRANGLTVLNVAGPRASEWPSGHQFVAATLTAFLAAEAPSLSFVIPAHNEEHELAETLVAIRRAAEASQQSFEMIVVDDASTDATAAIAREFGARVVAVNRRQIAAVRNAGARVARGAVLFFVDADTRIAPGHVTAGLAALAAGCAGGSARVAIDSGVAFWARVFIRAFCAIYFAIGLGVGAFIFTRRESFETVGGFDEQFFAGEEVYLTLALKKLGRFKILREPIVTSARKVRMHSPRFVLTQSFSIVLGGKGALRNRQKLDLWYDGKRERRAT
;
A
#
# COMPACT_ATOMS: atom_id res chain seq x y z
N MET A 1 3.71 2.83 -11.30
CA MET A 1 4.60 3.62 -12.17
C MET A 1 6.04 3.16 -11.97
N LYS A 2 6.74 2.80 -13.04
CA LYS A 2 8.20 2.62 -13.10
C LYS A 2 8.81 3.88 -13.73
N ILE A 3 9.89 4.40 -13.17
CA ILE A 3 10.63 5.54 -13.71
C ILE A 3 11.91 5.04 -14.36
N ILE A 4 12.15 5.41 -15.61
CA ILE A 4 13.44 5.15 -16.27
C ILE A 4 14.10 6.44 -16.75
N SER A 5 15.43 6.44 -16.79
CA SER A 5 16.24 7.54 -17.31
C SER A 5 17.64 7.04 -17.67
N GLY A 6 18.49 7.87 -18.30
CA GLY A 6 19.81 7.44 -18.76
C GLY A 6 21.01 7.90 -17.94
N GLY A 7 20.79 8.45 -16.75
CA GLY A 7 21.82 8.64 -15.72
C GLY A 7 22.80 9.81 -15.92
N GLN A 8 22.57 10.67 -16.92
CA GLN A 8 23.34 11.93 -17.04
C GLN A 8 23.12 12.82 -15.80
N THR A 9 24.04 13.74 -15.51
CA THR A 9 23.84 14.75 -14.46
C THR A 9 22.56 15.57 -14.71
N GLY A 10 22.07 16.28 -13.69
CA GLY A 10 20.88 17.13 -13.85
C GLY A 10 19.58 16.33 -13.83
N VAL A 11 18.80 16.42 -14.92
CA VAL A 11 17.43 15.87 -15.00
C VAL A 11 17.40 14.36 -14.81
N ASP A 12 18.29 13.63 -15.48
CA ASP A 12 18.26 12.18 -15.47
C ASP A 12 18.53 11.62 -14.07
N ARG A 13 19.54 12.16 -13.36
CA ARG A 13 19.82 11.77 -11.97
C ARG A 13 18.73 12.18 -10.99
N ALA A 14 18.10 13.35 -11.17
CA ALA A 14 16.95 13.73 -10.34
C ALA A 14 15.83 12.69 -10.40
N ALA A 15 15.55 12.15 -11.59
CA ALA A 15 14.56 11.09 -11.75
C ALA A 15 14.93 9.80 -10.99
N LEU A 16 16.20 9.40 -11.06
CA LEU A 16 16.69 8.20 -10.36
C LEU A 16 16.76 8.41 -8.84
N ASP A 17 17.18 9.58 -8.38
CA ASP A 17 17.24 9.94 -6.96
C ASP A 17 15.83 9.93 -6.33
N VAL A 18 14.84 10.50 -7.01
CA VAL A 18 13.44 10.46 -6.57
C VAL A 18 12.92 9.02 -6.55
N ALA A 19 13.21 8.23 -7.58
CA ALA A 19 12.76 6.83 -7.62
C ALA A 19 13.34 6.04 -6.44
N LEU A 20 14.64 6.16 -6.17
CA LEU A 20 15.32 5.49 -5.06
C LEU A 20 14.79 5.95 -3.70
N SER A 21 14.68 7.26 -3.47
CA SER A 21 14.23 7.82 -2.18
C SER A 21 12.78 7.46 -1.84
N LEU A 22 11.90 7.37 -2.85
CA LEU A 22 10.50 7.00 -2.66
C LEU A 22 10.23 5.50 -2.81
N GLY A 23 11.27 4.69 -3.01
CA GLY A 23 11.13 3.23 -3.20
C GLY A 23 10.30 2.85 -4.43
N VAL A 24 10.26 3.73 -5.44
CA VAL A 24 9.64 3.48 -6.75
C VAL A 24 10.65 2.73 -7.62
N THR A 25 10.19 1.77 -8.42
CA THR A 25 11.07 1.05 -9.35
C THR A 25 11.73 2.03 -10.33
N GLY A 26 13.03 2.24 -10.15
CA GLY A 26 13.90 3.03 -11.03
C GLY A 26 14.65 2.15 -12.03
N GLY A 27 15.15 2.73 -13.12
CA GLY A 27 16.14 2.08 -13.99
C GLY A 27 16.38 2.82 -15.31
N GLY A 28 16.69 2.07 -16.36
CA GLY A 28 16.91 2.60 -17.71
C GLY A 28 18.28 2.22 -18.26
N TRP A 29 18.62 2.79 -19.42
CA TRP A 29 19.85 2.50 -20.14
C TRP A 29 20.80 3.69 -20.11
N CYS A 30 22.06 3.44 -19.77
CA CYS A 30 23.14 4.41 -19.80
C CYS A 30 24.17 4.09 -20.90
N PRO A 31 25.03 5.03 -21.30
CA PRO A 31 26.10 4.77 -22.27
C PRO A 31 27.05 3.66 -21.81
N ALA A 32 27.77 3.06 -22.77
CA ALA A 32 28.86 2.12 -22.47
C ALA A 32 29.88 2.75 -21.49
N GLY A 33 30.30 1.97 -20.48
CA GLY A 33 31.20 2.45 -19.43
C GLY A 33 30.53 3.37 -18.41
N ARG A 34 29.19 3.43 -18.41
CA ARG A 34 28.38 4.29 -17.53
C ARG A 34 28.82 5.74 -17.58
N LEU A 35 29.15 6.27 -18.76
CA LEU A 35 29.69 7.61 -18.89
C LEU A 35 28.62 8.69 -18.66
N ALA A 36 28.98 9.72 -17.90
CA ALA A 36 28.27 10.99 -17.70
C ALA A 36 29.28 12.15 -17.80
N GLU A 37 28.81 13.40 -17.76
CA GLU A 37 29.69 14.57 -17.90
C GLU A 37 30.67 14.74 -16.73
N ASP A 38 30.35 14.19 -15.56
CA ASP A 38 31.16 14.21 -14.35
C ASP A 38 31.91 12.89 -14.09
N GLY A 39 31.97 12.01 -15.09
CA GLY A 39 32.70 10.73 -15.02
C GLY A 39 31.78 9.52 -15.04
N ILE A 40 32.07 8.53 -14.20
CA ILE A 40 31.34 7.25 -14.18
C ILE A 40 30.08 7.39 -13.32
N ILE A 41 28.92 7.04 -13.87
CA ILE A 41 27.64 7.03 -13.15
C ILE A 41 27.73 6.01 -12.01
N PRO A 42 27.47 6.43 -10.75
CA PRO A 42 27.57 5.57 -9.59
C PRO A 42 26.79 4.25 -9.72
N ALA A 43 27.33 3.17 -9.12
CA ALA A 43 26.75 1.83 -9.17
C ALA A 43 25.41 1.70 -8.44
N HIS A 44 25.08 2.62 -7.52
CA HIS A 44 23.80 2.61 -6.81
C HIS A 44 22.61 2.95 -7.73
N TYR A 45 22.87 3.59 -8.88
CA TYR A 45 21.83 3.82 -9.88
C TYR A 45 21.56 2.53 -10.67
N PRO A 46 20.30 2.03 -10.69
CA PRO A 46 19.93 0.74 -11.26
C PRO A 46 19.85 0.79 -12.79
N LEU A 47 20.94 1.16 -13.45
CA LEU A 47 21.02 1.35 -14.90
C LEU A 47 21.73 0.18 -15.58
N GLU A 48 21.21 -0.21 -16.73
CA GLU A 48 21.84 -1.14 -17.65
C GLU A 48 22.76 -0.39 -18.62
N GLU A 49 23.95 -0.93 -18.88
CA GLU A 49 24.86 -0.37 -19.87
C GLU A 49 24.47 -0.81 -21.28
N LEU A 50 24.38 0.16 -22.20
CA LEU A 50 24.16 -0.14 -23.62
C LEU A 50 25.51 -0.43 -24.29
N SER A 51 25.79 -1.71 -24.57
CA SER A 51 27.04 -2.15 -25.20
C SER A 51 27.27 -1.45 -26.54
N GLY A 52 28.37 -0.70 -26.67
CA GLY A 52 28.73 0.05 -27.88
C GLY A 52 27.85 1.28 -28.17
N GLY A 53 26.94 1.64 -27.27
CA GLY A 53 26.03 2.78 -27.41
C GLY A 53 26.57 4.05 -26.75
N GLY A 54 26.48 5.18 -27.47
CA GLY A 54 26.75 6.52 -26.94
C GLY A 54 25.50 7.18 -26.34
N TYR A 55 25.59 8.51 -26.13
CA TYR A 55 24.51 9.29 -25.52
C TYR A 55 23.21 9.34 -26.35
N LEU A 56 23.28 9.23 -27.67
CA LEU A 56 22.06 9.21 -28.51
C LEU A 56 21.38 7.84 -28.46
N GLN A 57 22.16 6.75 -28.60
CA GLN A 57 21.65 5.39 -28.59
C GLN A 57 20.99 5.03 -27.26
N ARG A 58 21.58 5.47 -26.13
CA ARG A 58 20.93 5.27 -24.82
C ARG A 58 19.62 6.05 -24.71
N THR A 59 19.52 7.24 -25.30
CA THR A 59 18.31 8.07 -25.25
C THR A 59 17.19 7.40 -26.03
N GLU A 60 17.49 6.98 -27.26
CA GLU A 60 16.57 6.22 -28.10
C GLU A 60 16.10 4.94 -27.39
N LYS A 61 17.02 4.18 -26.78
CA LYS A 61 16.70 2.97 -26.04
C LYS A 61 15.74 3.20 -24.86
N ASN A 62 15.94 4.30 -24.13
CA ASN A 62 15.02 4.66 -23.04
C ASN A 62 13.64 5.09 -23.57
N VAL A 63 13.57 5.79 -24.71
CA VAL A 63 12.28 6.12 -25.36
C VAL A 63 11.55 4.85 -25.81
N GLU A 64 12.27 3.87 -26.38
CA GLU A 64 11.71 2.58 -26.79
C GLU A 64 11.07 1.81 -25.64
N ALA A 65 11.80 1.74 -24.53
CA ALA A 65 11.46 0.91 -23.38
C ALA A 65 10.40 1.54 -22.46
N ALA A 66 10.05 2.81 -22.66
CA ALA A 66 8.98 3.47 -21.95
C ALA A 66 7.65 3.41 -22.71
N ASP A 67 6.56 3.52 -21.96
CA ASP A 67 5.22 3.73 -22.54
C ASP A 67 5.09 5.17 -23.06
N GLY A 68 5.75 6.13 -22.40
CA GLY A 68 5.80 7.53 -22.80
C GLY A 68 6.97 8.27 -22.13
N THR A 69 7.32 9.44 -22.66
CA THR A 69 8.45 10.24 -22.18
C THR A 69 7.99 11.61 -21.72
N VAL A 70 8.55 12.09 -20.61
CA VAL A 70 8.53 13.50 -20.23
C VAL A 70 9.91 14.12 -20.45
N VAL A 71 9.95 15.23 -21.17
CA VAL A 71 11.15 16.02 -21.44
C VAL A 71 11.06 17.34 -20.68
N PHE A 72 11.88 17.49 -19.64
CA PHE A 72 12.00 18.74 -18.90
C PHE A 72 13.04 19.65 -19.56
N HIS A 73 12.76 20.95 -19.64
CA HIS A 73 13.73 21.96 -20.06
C HIS A 73 13.41 23.32 -19.43
N SER A 74 14.26 24.31 -19.68
CA SER A 74 14.00 25.72 -19.39
C SER A 74 14.29 26.56 -20.62
N GLY A 75 13.29 27.31 -21.10
CA GLY A 75 13.44 28.15 -22.30
C GLY A 75 13.38 27.36 -23.61
N ILE A 76 14.36 27.50 -24.49
CA ILE A 76 14.32 26.86 -25.82
C ILE A 76 14.82 25.42 -25.74
N LEU A 77 14.04 24.47 -26.25
CA LEU A 77 14.42 23.06 -26.35
C LEU A 77 15.59 22.88 -27.34
N ARG A 78 16.73 22.36 -26.87
CA ARG A 78 17.97 22.19 -27.64
C ARG A 78 18.68 20.88 -27.26
N GLY A 79 19.69 20.51 -28.04
CA GLY A 79 20.61 19.41 -27.72
C GLY A 79 19.90 18.07 -27.51
N GLY A 80 20.35 17.32 -26.50
CA GLY A 80 19.81 16.00 -26.17
C GLY A 80 18.31 16.01 -25.86
N SER A 81 17.79 17.06 -25.24
CA SER A 81 16.35 17.17 -24.94
C SER A 81 15.50 17.28 -26.22
N LYS A 82 15.98 18.02 -27.23
CA LYS A 82 15.32 18.07 -28.53
C LYS A 82 15.36 16.72 -29.23
N ALA A 83 16.53 16.06 -29.23
CA ALA A 83 16.67 14.73 -29.81
C ALA A 83 15.71 13.71 -29.17
N THR A 84 15.53 13.75 -27.84
CA THR A 84 14.56 12.90 -27.15
C THR A 84 13.12 13.11 -27.64
N ALA A 85 12.70 14.37 -27.79
CA ALA A 85 11.37 14.70 -28.28
C ALA A 85 11.18 14.25 -29.74
N ASP A 86 12.20 14.43 -30.58
CA ASP A 86 12.21 13.98 -31.97
C ASP A 86 12.11 12.44 -32.05
N PHE A 87 12.88 11.70 -31.25
CA PHE A 87 12.75 10.24 -31.16
C PHE A 87 11.36 9.78 -30.72
N CYS A 88 10.71 10.48 -29.78
CA CYS A 88 9.34 10.13 -29.39
C CYS A 88 8.38 10.27 -30.58
N ALA A 89 8.49 11.36 -31.35
CA ALA A 89 7.68 11.58 -32.53
C ALA A 89 7.93 10.50 -33.61
N GLU A 90 9.19 10.19 -33.90
CA GLU A 90 9.59 9.16 -34.87
C GLU A 90 9.06 7.76 -34.50
N ARG A 91 9.00 7.44 -33.21
CA ARG A 91 8.52 6.14 -32.71
C ARG A 91 7.03 6.11 -32.39
N GLY A 92 6.30 7.21 -32.60
CA GLY A 92 4.88 7.32 -32.25
C GLY A 92 4.61 7.14 -30.75
N LYS A 93 5.58 7.48 -29.90
CA LYS A 93 5.46 7.38 -28.44
C LYS A 93 4.91 8.70 -27.87
N PRO A 94 3.96 8.65 -26.91
CA PRO A 94 3.50 9.84 -26.20
C PRO A 94 4.67 10.62 -25.59
N CYS A 95 4.70 11.93 -25.81
CA CYS A 95 5.73 12.82 -25.30
C CYS A 95 5.11 14.06 -24.66
N LEU A 96 5.45 14.33 -23.40
CA LEU A 96 5.13 15.58 -22.72
C LEU A 96 6.39 16.44 -22.62
N VAL A 97 6.33 17.67 -23.09
CA VAL A 97 7.45 18.62 -22.97
C VAL A 97 7.07 19.68 -21.93
N LEU A 98 7.86 19.80 -20.86
CA LEU A 98 7.61 20.72 -19.74
C LEU A 98 8.69 21.81 -19.68
N ASP A 99 8.25 23.06 -19.84
CA ASP A 99 9.10 24.26 -19.75
C ASP A 99 9.05 24.86 -18.34
N ALA A 100 10.11 24.64 -17.57
CA ALA A 100 10.26 25.16 -16.22
C ALA A 100 10.32 26.70 -16.14
N SER A 101 10.52 27.40 -17.26
CA SER A 101 10.44 28.87 -17.29
C SER A 101 8.99 29.40 -17.29
N ARG A 102 8.01 28.52 -17.55
CA ARG A 102 6.59 28.89 -17.73
C ARG A 102 5.65 28.16 -16.78
N THR A 103 6.16 27.27 -15.94
CA THR A 103 5.32 26.36 -15.16
C THR A 103 5.95 26.12 -13.80
N SER A 104 5.13 26.24 -12.75
CA SER A 104 5.53 25.87 -11.39
C SER A 104 5.64 24.35 -11.22
N ASN A 105 6.33 23.87 -10.18
CA ASN A 105 6.42 22.43 -9.91
C ASN A 105 5.04 21.76 -9.73
N ALA A 106 4.09 22.45 -9.10
CA ALA A 106 2.74 21.92 -8.87
C ALA A 106 1.95 21.77 -10.19
N GLU A 107 2.01 22.78 -11.06
CA GLU A 107 1.37 22.73 -12.37
C GLU A 107 2.02 21.67 -13.27
N ALA A 108 3.35 21.57 -13.25
CA ALA A 108 4.10 20.58 -14.01
C ALA A 108 3.75 19.15 -13.56
N ALA A 109 3.62 18.94 -12.25
CA ALA A 109 3.18 17.67 -11.69
C ALA A 109 1.76 17.30 -12.14
N MET A 110 0.83 18.26 -12.12
CA MET A 110 -0.55 18.04 -12.59
C MET A 110 -0.64 17.72 -14.09
N GLN A 111 0.15 18.41 -14.92
CA GLN A 111 0.26 18.08 -16.34
C GLN A 111 0.81 16.66 -16.54
N LEU A 112 1.81 16.27 -15.75
CA LEU A 112 2.39 14.92 -15.80
C LEU A 112 1.38 13.85 -15.36
N VAL A 113 0.58 14.10 -14.30
CA VAL A 113 -0.54 13.23 -13.89
C VAL A 113 -1.53 13.04 -15.03
N GLN A 114 -1.97 14.14 -15.66
CA GLN A 114 -2.93 14.09 -16.77
C GLN A 114 -2.37 13.31 -17.95
N PHE A 115 -1.11 13.57 -18.31
CA PHE A 115 -0.41 12.88 -19.39
C PHE A 115 -0.31 11.37 -19.13
N VAL A 116 0.10 10.97 -17.93
CA VAL A 116 0.21 9.56 -17.54
C VAL A 116 -1.14 8.85 -17.62
N ARG A 117 -2.18 9.45 -17.05
CA ARG A 117 -3.53 8.86 -17.03
C ARG A 117 -4.16 8.78 -18.41
N ALA A 118 -4.06 9.85 -19.21
CA ALA A 118 -4.62 9.91 -20.55
C ALA A 118 -4.01 8.87 -21.50
N ASN A 119 -2.74 8.52 -21.28
CA ASN A 119 -2.03 7.55 -22.10
C ASN A 119 -1.86 6.17 -21.43
N GLY A 120 -2.42 5.97 -20.24
CA GLY A 120 -2.33 4.69 -19.51
C GLY A 120 -0.89 4.23 -19.20
N LEU A 121 0.02 5.17 -18.94
CA LEU A 121 1.45 4.87 -18.82
C LEU A 121 1.75 4.07 -17.54
N THR A 122 2.55 3.00 -17.69
CA THR A 122 3.06 2.20 -16.57
C THR A 122 4.57 2.36 -16.38
N VAL A 123 5.29 2.69 -17.45
CA VAL A 123 6.72 3.02 -17.51
C VAL A 123 6.91 4.41 -18.11
N LEU A 124 7.42 5.35 -17.32
CA LEU A 124 7.70 6.73 -17.74
C LEU A 124 9.22 6.94 -17.89
N ASN A 125 9.65 7.35 -19.08
CA ASN A 125 11.00 7.86 -19.28
C ASN A 125 11.06 9.35 -18.90
N VAL A 126 12.06 9.73 -18.12
CA VAL A 126 12.34 11.12 -17.75
C VAL A 126 13.66 11.54 -18.38
N ALA A 127 13.61 12.62 -19.16
CA ALA A 127 14.78 13.14 -19.87
C ALA A 127 14.87 14.66 -19.78
N GLY A 128 16.07 15.19 -19.94
CA GLY A 128 16.29 16.64 -20.04
C GLY A 128 17.78 17.00 -20.07
N PRO A 129 18.10 18.30 -19.96
CA PRO A 129 19.48 18.77 -20.00
C PRO A 129 20.33 18.23 -18.85
N ARG A 130 21.63 18.18 -19.11
CA ARG A 130 22.65 17.90 -18.07
C ARG A 130 22.84 19.08 -17.13
N ALA A 131 23.47 18.86 -15.98
CA ALA A 131 23.63 19.90 -14.95
C ALA A 131 24.40 21.13 -15.47
N SER A 132 25.40 20.94 -16.32
CA SER A 132 26.12 22.07 -16.95
C SER A 132 25.26 22.93 -17.89
N GLU A 133 24.16 22.38 -18.43
CA GLU A 133 23.23 23.09 -19.32
C GLU A 133 22.05 23.70 -18.56
N TRP A 134 21.61 23.07 -17.47
CA TRP A 134 20.56 23.58 -16.60
C TRP A 134 20.86 23.27 -15.12
N PRO A 135 21.60 24.16 -14.43
CA PRO A 135 22.06 23.91 -13.05
C PRO A 135 20.94 23.68 -12.03
N SER A 136 19.80 24.37 -12.19
CA SER A 136 18.63 24.20 -11.32
C SER A 136 17.69 23.07 -11.76
N GLY A 137 18.00 22.37 -12.85
CA GLY A 137 17.15 21.32 -13.41
C GLY A 137 16.94 20.14 -12.48
N HIS A 138 17.98 19.76 -11.74
CA HIS A 138 17.89 18.65 -10.79
C HIS A 138 16.83 18.93 -9.71
N GLN A 139 16.91 20.09 -9.05
CA GLN A 139 15.98 20.49 -8.00
C GLN A 139 14.55 20.61 -8.50
N PHE A 140 14.35 21.22 -9.68
CA PHE A 140 13.02 21.37 -10.27
C PHE A 140 12.39 20.01 -10.59
N VAL A 141 13.14 19.13 -11.26
CA VAL A 141 12.63 17.79 -11.62
C VAL A 141 12.37 16.96 -10.39
N ALA A 142 13.24 17.00 -9.39
CA ALA A 142 13.05 16.27 -8.14
C ALA A 142 11.74 16.69 -7.42
N ALA A 143 11.49 18.00 -7.31
CA ALA A 143 10.27 18.52 -6.70
C ALA A 143 9.01 18.16 -7.51
N THR A 144 9.06 18.31 -8.84
CA THR A 144 7.94 17.96 -9.73
C THR A 144 7.62 16.47 -9.66
N LEU A 145 8.61 15.59 -9.77
CA LEU A 145 8.41 14.15 -9.72
C LEU A 145 7.92 13.67 -8.35
N THR A 146 8.41 14.29 -7.27
CA THR A 146 7.92 13.99 -5.91
C THR A 146 6.43 14.34 -5.79
N ALA A 147 6.03 15.52 -6.25
CA ALA A 147 4.63 15.94 -6.25
C ALA A 147 3.75 15.06 -7.16
N PHE A 148 4.25 14.70 -8.35
CA PHE A 148 3.59 13.79 -9.28
C PHE A 148 3.37 12.41 -8.67
N LEU A 149 4.41 11.79 -8.10
CA LEU A 149 4.32 10.46 -7.49
C LEU A 149 3.43 10.46 -6.24
N ALA A 150 3.41 11.56 -5.48
CA ALA A 150 2.46 11.74 -4.38
C ALA A 150 1.01 11.81 -4.88
N ALA A 151 0.75 12.50 -6.00
CA ALA A 151 -0.58 12.60 -6.60
C ALA A 151 -1.05 11.28 -7.26
N GLU A 152 -0.12 10.44 -7.70
CA GLU A 152 -0.37 9.09 -8.23
C GLU A 152 -0.38 8.00 -7.15
N ALA A 153 -0.04 8.33 -5.91
CA ALA A 153 -0.15 7.39 -4.81
C ALA A 153 -1.61 6.93 -4.66
N PRO A 154 -1.85 5.65 -4.33
CA PRO A 154 -3.21 5.19 -4.07
C PRO A 154 -3.79 6.02 -2.92
N SER A 155 -5.06 6.40 -2.96
CA SER A 155 -5.69 7.08 -1.82
C SER A 155 -5.86 6.12 -0.65
N LEU A 156 -6.11 4.84 -0.93
CA LEU A 156 -6.41 3.80 0.05
C LEU A 156 -5.37 2.68 0.03
N SER A 157 -4.93 2.22 1.19
CA SER A 157 -4.19 0.96 1.32
C SER A 157 -4.97 -0.03 2.18
N PHE A 158 -5.30 -1.17 1.62
CA PHE A 158 -5.84 -2.31 2.35
C PHE A 158 -4.68 -3.20 2.80
N VAL A 159 -4.52 -3.37 4.11
CA VAL A 159 -3.50 -4.21 4.74
C VAL A 159 -4.17 -5.47 5.29
N ILE A 160 -3.79 -6.62 4.74
CA ILE A 160 -4.41 -7.91 5.01
C ILE A 160 -3.36 -8.83 5.65
N PRO A 161 -3.33 -8.99 6.99
CA PRO A 161 -2.48 -9.98 7.62
C PRO A 161 -2.99 -11.39 7.30
N ALA A 162 -2.11 -12.27 6.82
CA ALA A 162 -2.48 -13.62 6.43
C ALA A 162 -1.48 -14.65 6.96
N HIS A 163 -2.00 -15.77 7.46
CA HIS A 163 -1.21 -16.96 7.80
C HIS A 163 -2.04 -18.23 7.57
N ASN A 164 -1.71 -18.98 6.52
CA ASN A 164 -2.44 -20.18 6.11
C ASN A 164 -3.95 -19.94 5.91
N GLU A 165 -4.29 -19.07 4.96
CA GLU A 165 -5.65 -18.60 4.66
C GLU A 165 -6.08 -18.88 3.20
N GLU A 166 -5.52 -19.92 2.56
CA GLU A 166 -5.80 -20.26 1.16
C GLU A 166 -7.30 -20.46 0.83
N HIS A 167 -8.10 -20.83 1.83
CA HIS A 167 -9.54 -21.11 1.66
C HIS A 167 -10.44 -19.87 1.73
N GLU A 168 -10.01 -18.81 2.42
CA GLU A 168 -10.86 -17.63 2.69
C GLU A 168 -10.32 -16.37 1.97
N LEU A 169 -9.01 -16.31 1.73
CA LEU A 169 -8.35 -15.11 1.23
C LEU A 169 -8.94 -14.62 -0.10
N ALA A 170 -9.25 -15.53 -1.02
CA ALA A 170 -9.82 -15.18 -2.33
C ALA A 170 -11.14 -14.39 -2.18
N GLU A 171 -12.06 -14.86 -1.34
CA GLU A 171 -13.35 -14.19 -1.12
C GLU A 171 -13.18 -12.84 -0.41
N THR A 172 -12.24 -12.75 0.54
CA THR A 172 -11.85 -11.50 1.18
C THR A 172 -11.31 -10.48 0.18
N LEU A 173 -10.39 -10.88 -0.72
CA LEU A 173 -9.82 -9.99 -1.72
C LEU A 173 -10.86 -9.52 -2.75
N VAL A 174 -11.80 -10.38 -3.14
CA VAL A 174 -12.95 -9.98 -3.98
C VAL A 174 -13.82 -8.93 -3.28
N ALA A 175 -14.13 -9.12 -2.00
CA ALA A 175 -14.93 -8.19 -1.22
C ALA A 175 -14.24 -6.82 -1.08
N ILE A 176 -12.95 -6.82 -0.78
CA ILE A 176 -12.13 -5.60 -0.69
C ILE A 176 -12.13 -4.86 -2.03
N ARG A 177 -11.83 -5.56 -3.14
CA ARG A 177 -11.80 -4.96 -4.48
C ARG A 177 -13.11 -4.29 -4.84
N ARG A 178 -14.24 -4.99 -4.68
CA ARG A 178 -15.57 -4.43 -4.95
C ARG A 178 -15.87 -3.19 -4.12
N ALA A 179 -15.48 -3.21 -2.84
CA ALA A 179 -15.73 -2.09 -1.95
C ALA A 179 -14.83 -0.88 -2.25
N ALA A 180 -13.57 -1.12 -2.64
CA ALA A 180 -12.64 -0.09 -3.05
C ALA A 180 -13.06 0.56 -4.38
N GLU A 181 -13.42 -0.24 -5.38
CA GLU A 181 -13.90 0.25 -6.70
C GLU A 181 -15.16 1.11 -6.54
N ALA A 182 -16.11 0.70 -5.69
CA ALA A 182 -17.32 1.47 -5.41
C ALA A 182 -17.07 2.83 -4.75
N SER A 183 -15.91 3.03 -4.12
CA SER A 183 -15.51 4.33 -3.55
C SER A 183 -14.97 5.30 -4.60
N GLN A 184 -14.68 4.82 -5.82
CA GLN A 184 -14.04 5.59 -6.91
C GLN A 184 -12.70 6.23 -6.49
N GLN A 185 -12.02 5.65 -5.50
CA GLN A 185 -10.69 6.05 -5.07
C GLN A 185 -9.65 5.08 -5.64
N SER A 186 -8.44 5.57 -5.91
CA SER A 186 -7.32 4.69 -6.19
C SER A 186 -6.95 3.89 -4.93
N PHE A 187 -6.61 2.61 -5.10
CA PHE A 187 -6.31 1.74 -3.98
C PHE A 187 -5.19 0.76 -4.30
N GLU A 188 -4.58 0.23 -3.24
CA GLU A 188 -3.71 -0.94 -3.31
C GLU A 188 -4.12 -1.97 -2.25
N MET A 189 -3.86 -3.24 -2.53
CA MET A 189 -4.03 -4.34 -1.57
C MET A 189 -2.66 -4.92 -1.24
N ILE A 190 -2.39 -5.04 0.06
CA ILE A 190 -1.12 -5.52 0.60
C ILE A 190 -1.42 -6.71 1.50
N VAL A 191 -1.09 -7.91 1.01
CA VAL A 191 -1.19 -9.13 1.81
C VAL A 191 0.14 -9.35 2.51
N VAL A 192 0.12 -9.31 3.84
CA VAL A 192 1.30 -9.57 4.66
C VAL A 192 1.27 -11.05 5.05
N ASP A 193 2.07 -11.84 4.34
CA ASP A 193 2.16 -13.29 4.53
C ASP A 193 3.13 -13.61 5.68
N ASP A 194 2.58 -14.06 6.81
CA ASP A 194 3.32 -14.37 8.04
C ASP A 194 3.73 -15.84 8.08
N ALA A 195 4.64 -16.20 7.17
CA ALA A 195 5.20 -17.54 7.01
C ALA A 195 4.14 -18.62 6.76
N SER A 196 3.25 -18.41 5.79
CA SER A 196 2.34 -19.46 5.33
C SER A 196 3.08 -20.62 4.66
N THR A 197 2.49 -21.81 4.75
CA THR A 197 2.99 -23.06 4.17
C THR A 197 2.04 -23.62 3.11
N ASP A 198 1.01 -22.85 2.75
CA ASP A 198 -0.08 -23.22 1.85
C ASP A 198 -0.13 -22.26 0.64
N ALA A 199 -1.20 -22.28 -0.16
CA ALA A 199 -1.30 -21.45 -1.36
C ALA A 199 -1.58 -19.96 -1.11
N THR A 200 -1.62 -19.47 0.14
CA THR A 200 -1.99 -18.10 0.51
C THR A 200 -1.27 -17.03 -0.31
N ALA A 201 0.07 -17.10 -0.40
CA ALA A 201 0.86 -16.11 -1.11
C ALA A 201 0.70 -16.18 -2.64
N ALA A 202 0.41 -17.37 -3.19
CA ALA A 202 0.14 -17.53 -4.61
C ALA A 202 -1.20 -16.89 -4.98
N ILE A 203 -2.25 -17.19 -4.20
CA ILE A 203 -3.59 -16.60 -4.35
C ILE A 203 -3.52 -15.08 -4.25
N ALA A 204 -2.82 -14.53 -3.25
CA ALA A 204 -2.67 -13.08 -3.12
C ALA A 204 -2.14 -12.41 -4.40
N ARG A 205 -1.11 -12.99 -5.03
CA ARG A 205 -0.52 -12.47 -6.27
C ARG A 205 -1.47 -12.57 -7.46
N GLU A 206 -2.20 -13.68 -7.58
CA GLU A 206 -3.21 -13.87 -8.63
C GLU A 206 -4.28 -12.77 -8.61
N PHE A 207 -4.69 -12.36 -7.40
CA PHE A 207 -5.64 -11.27 -7.21
C PHE A 207 -5.02 -9.86 -7.31
N GLY A 208 -3.75 -9.75 -7.73
CA GLY A 208 -3.04 -8.49 -7.93
C GLY A 208 -2.64 -7.78 -6.63
N ALA A 209 -2.65 -8.47 -5.48
CA ALA A 209 -2.16 -7.90 -4.24
C ALA A 209 -0.63 -7.94 -4.16
N ARG A 210 -0.05 -6.90 -3.57
CA ARG A 210 1.37 -6.89 -3.20
C ARG A 210 1.58 -7.82 -2.01
N VAL A 211 2.43 -8.84 -2.16
CA VAL A 211 2.76 -9.75 -1.06
C VAL A 211 4.01 -9.28 -0.32
N VAL A 212 3.89 -9.16 1.00
CA VAL A 212 4.99 -8.83 1.91
C VAL A 212 5.23 -10.03 2.82
N ALA A 213 6.33 -10.74 2.59
CA ALA A 213 6.68 -11.88 3.43
C ALA A 213 7.28 -11.41 4.76
N VAL A 214 6.77 -11.95 5.86
CA VAL A 214 7.31 -11.76 7.21
C VAL A 214 7.32 -13.09 7.95
N ASN A 215 8.06 -13.16 9.05
CA ASN A 215 8.03 -14.30 9.97
C ASN A 215 8.05 -13.76 11.40
N ARG A 216 6.89 -13.29 11.85
CA ARG A 216 6.69 -12.63 13.16
C ARG A 216 5.83 -13.47 14.08
N ARG A 217 4.85 -14.20 13.53
CA ARG A 217 3.85 -14.98 14.31
C ARG A 217 3.17 -14.14 15.39
N GLN A 218 2.88 -12.89 15.04
CA GLN A 218 2.32 -11.89 15.92
C GLN A 218 1.54 -10.83 15.11
N ILE A 219 0.23 -10.81 15.30
CA ILE A 219 -0.69 -10.01 14.48
C ILE A 219 -0.38 -8.51 14.44
N ALA A 220 0.02 -7.90 15.57
CA ALA A 220 0.38 -6.48 15.64
C ALA A 220 1.59 -6.15 14.73
N ALA A 221 2.67 -6.94 14.84
CA ALA A 221 3.88 -6.78 14.03
C ALA A 221 3.60 -7.02 12.53
N VAL A 222 2.71 -7.95 12.19
CA VAL A 222 2.28 -8.22 10.81
C VAL A 222 1.52 -7.04 10.24
N ARG A 223 0.52 -6.50 10.95
CA ARG A 223 -0.22 -5.30 10.51
C ARG A 223 0.70 -4.08 10.37
N ASN A 224 1.61 -3.86 11.32
CA ASN A 224 2.61 -2.79 11.22
C ASN A 224 3.54 -2.96 10.02
N ALA A 225 3.95 -4.20 9.68
CA ALA A 225 4.77 -4.45 8.50
C ALA A 225 4.06 -4.05 7.20
N GLY A 226 2.77 -4.34 7.09
CA GLY A 226 1.96 -3.88 5.96
C GLY A 226 1.80 -2.35 5.93
N ALA A 227 1.52 -1.73 7.06
CA ALA A 227 1.37 -0.27 7.16
C ALA A 227 2.64 0.50 6.78
N ARG A 228 3.83 -0.05 7.09
CA ARG A 228 5.12 0.55 6.72
C ARG A 228 5.37 0.62 5.21
N VAL A 229 4.86 -0.34 4.44
CA VAL A 229 5.04 -0.37 2.98
C VAL A 229 3.84 0.15 2.20
N ALA A 230 2.72 0.38 2.89
CA ALA A 230 1.56 1.04 2.34
C ALA A 230 1.91 2.46 1.91
N ARG A 231 1.28 2.95 0.84
CA ARG A 231 1.47 4.30 0.30
C ARG A 231 0.22 5.16 0.42
N GLY A 232 -0.91 4.55 0.75
CA GLY A 232 -2.19 5.22 0.87
C GLY A 232 -2.30 6.17 2.05
N ALA A 233 -3.03 7.26 1.85
CA ALA A 233 -3.32 8.26 2.88
C ALA A 233 -4.31 7.72 3.92
N VAL A 234 -5.17 6.79 3.53
CA VAL A 234 -6.08 6.07 4.43
C VAL A 234 -5.71 4.59 4.47
N LEU A 235 -5.57 4.06 5.68
CA LEU A 235 -5.29 2.66 5.94
C LEU A 235 -6.58 1.95 6.31
N PHE A 236 -6.83 0.80 5.67
CA PHE A 236 -7.83 -0.17 6.06
C PHE A 236 -7.13 -1.47 6.44
N PHE A 237 -7.24 -1.90 7.69
CA PHE A 237 -6.80 -3.21 8.15
C PHE A 237 -7.99 -4.16 8.06
N VAL A 238 -7.85 -5.25 7.30
CA VAL A 238 -8.92 -6.23 7.07
C VAL A 238 -8.32 -7.62 7.26
N ASP A 239 -8.88 -8.43 8.16
CA ASP A 239 -8.39 -9.80 8.35
C ASP A 239 -8.64 -10.65 7.08
N ALA A 240 -7.75 -11.62 6.81
CA ALA A 240 -7.78 -12.45 5.61
C ALA A 240 -9.04 -13.33 5.45
N ASP A 241 -9.83 -13.48 6.51
CA ASP A 241 -11.10 -14.24 6.55
C ASP A 241 -12.33 -13.32 6.79
N THR A 242 -12.23 -12.05 6.39
CA THR A 242 -13.27 -11.04 6.61
C THR A 242 -13.77 -10.41 5.30
N ARG A 243 -15.09 -10.42 5.12
CA ARG A 243 -15.80 -9.85 3.96
C ARG A 243 -16.42 -8.51 4.33
N ILE A 244 -16.10 -7.50 3.53
CA ILE A 244 -16.65 -6.13 3.65
C ILE A 244 -17.59 -5.83 2.49
N ALA A 245 -18.65 -5.07 2.76
CA ALA A 245 -19.55 -4.52 1.74
C ALA A 245 -19.07 -3.14 1.24
N PRO A 246 -19.47 -2.71 0.03
CA PRO A 246 -19.13 -1.38 -0.52
C PRO A 246 -19.40 -0.20 0.41
N GLY A 247 -20.47 -0.27 1.20
CA GLY A 247 -20.82 0.77 2.19
C GLY A 247 -19.76 1.00 3.26
N HIS A 248 -18.90 0.02 3.55
CA HIS A 248 -17.89 0.16 4.61
C HIS A 248 -16.78 1.14 4.25
N VAL A 249 -16.30 1.11 3.00
CA VAL A 249 -15.24 2.01 2.54
C VAL A 249 -15.78 3.43 2.43
N THR A 250 -16.93 3.62 1.77
CA THR A 250 -17.54 4.95 1.61
C THR A 250 -17.93 5.57 2.95
N ALA A 251 -18.53 4.80 3.87
CA ALA A 251 -18.86 5.30 5.21
C ALA A 251 -17.62 5.55 6.08
N GLY A 252 -16.56 4.74 5.94
CA GLY A 252 -15.28 4.96 6.59
C GLY A 252 -14.63 6.27 6.16
N LEU A 253 -14.57 6.52 4.86
CA LEU A 253 -14.07 7.77 4.29
C LEU A 253 -14.90 8.98 4.74
N ALA A 254 -16.23 8.88 4.71
CA ALA A 254 -17.11 9.93 5.20
C ALA A 254 -16.88 10.23 6.70
N ALA A 255 -16.65 9.21 7.52
CA ALA A 255 -16.34 9.39 8.93
C ALA A 255 -15.00 10.11 9.17
N LEU A 256 -13.96 9.76 8.40
CA LEU A 256 -12.66 10.43 8.46
C LEU A 256 -12.74 11.87 7.96
N ALA A 257 -13.53 12.14 6.92
CA ALA A 257 -13.79 13.50 6.43
C ALA A 257 -14.52 14.36 7.47
N ALA A 258 -15.40 13.76 8.27
CA ALA A 258 -16.07 14.39 9.40
C ALA A 258 -15.20 14.54 10.67
N GLY A 259 -13.88 14.32 10.57
CA GLY A 259 -12.94 14.52 11.68
C GLY A 259 -12.81 13.35 12.67
N CYS A 260 -13.29 12.15 12.32
CA CYS A 260 -12.97 10.96 13.12
C CYS A 260 -11.48 10.61 12.94
N ALA A 261 -10.80 10.24 14.03
CA ALA A 261 -9.41 9.77 13.99
C ALA A 261 -9.29 8.34 13.44
N GLY A 262 -10.38 7.58 13.48
CA GLY A 262 -10.46 6.24 12.92
C GLY A 262 -11.82 5.61 13.17
N GLY A 263 -11.92 4.33 12.87
CA GLY A 263 -13.13 3.58 13.12
C GLY A 263 -13.00 2.08 12.83
N SER A 264 -14.12 1.41 13.02
CA SER A 264 -14.33 -0.03 12.83
C SER A 264 -15.77 -0.24 12.38
N ALA A 265 -16.15 -1.49 12.10
CA ALA A 265 -17.53 -1.87 11.84
C ALA A 265 -18.09 -2.76 12.96
N ARG A 266 -19.42 -2.93 12.96
CA ARG A 266 -20.04 -4.04 13.68
C ARG A 266 -19.64 -5.36 13.04
N VAL A 267 -19.77 -6.46 13.78
CA VAL A 267 -19.43 -7.81 13.29
C VAL A 267 -20.65 -8.70 13.23
N ALA A 268 -20.80 -9.35 12.09
CA ALA A 268 -21.57 -10.57 11.90
C ALA A 268 -20.60 -11.72 11.62
N ILE A 269 -21.08 -12.93 11.88
CA ILE A 269 -20.31 -14.15 11.66
C ILE A 269 -20.99 -14.95 10.55
N ASP A 270 -20.19 -15.64 9.74
CA ASP A 270 -20.68 -16.54 8.70
C ASP A 270 -21.57 -17.68 9.25
N SER A 271 -22.27 -18.37 8.35
CA SER A 271 -23.21 -19.43 8.70
C SER A 271 -22.51 -20.69 9.25
N GLY A 272 -23.28 -21.64 9.77
CA GLY A 272 -22.73 -22.91 10.29
C GLY A 272 -22.31 -22.88 11.78
N VAL A 273 -22.69 -21.85 12.53
CA VAL A 273 -22.49 -21.78 13.99
C VAL A 273 -23.68 -22.27 14.79
N ALA A 274 -23.38 -23.05 15.83
CA ALA A 274 -24.35 -23.51 16.82
C ALA A 274 -25.11 -22.34 17.47
N PHE A 275 -26.36 -22.58 17.88
CA PHE A 275 -27.23 -21.54 18.42
C PHE A 275 -26.62 -20.81 19.64
N TRP A 276 -25.99 -21.55 20.57
CA TRP A 276 -25.34 -20.98 21.75
C TRP A 276 -24.23 -19.99 21.36
N ALA A 277 -23.44 -20.30 20.33
CA ALA A 277 -22.36 -19.45 19.85
C ALA A 277 -22.91 -18.16 19.26
N ARG A 278 -24.00 -18.24 18.49
CA ARG A 278 -24.72 -17.06 17.97
C ARG A 278 -25.21 -16.15 19.09
N VAL A 279 -25.82 -16.70 20.14
CA VAL A 279 -26.30 -15.91 21.28
C VAL A 279 -25.14 -15.25 22.02
N PHE A 280 -24.10 -16.03 22.34
CA PHE A 280 -22.90 -15.53 23.02
C PHE A 280 -22.22 -14.40 22.26
N ILE A 281 -21.96 -14.59 20.97
CA ILE A 281 -21.33 -13.58 20.11
C ILE A 281 -22.19 -12.31 20.04
N ARG A 282 -23.51 -12.45 19.88
CA ARG A 282 -24.41 -11.27 19.85
C ARG A 282 -24.36 -10.49 21.16
N ALA A 283 -24.38 -11.17 22.30
CA ALA A 283 -24.29 -10.54 23.62
C ALA A 283 -22.93 -9.85 23.83
N PHE A 284 -21.84 -10.55 23.49
CA PHE A 284 -20.49 -10.01 23.57
C PHE A 284 -20.33 -8.76 22.68
N CYS A 285 -20.71 -8.85 21.41
CA CYS A 285 -20.67 -7.74 20.47
C CYS A 285 -21.53 -6.55 20.95
N ALA A 286 -22.71 -6.79 21.53
CA ALA A 286 -23.56 -5.72 22.06
C ALA A 286 -22.83 -4.92 23.15
N ILE A 287 -22.20 -5.60 24.11
CA ILE A 287 -21.41 -4.95 25.17
C ILE A 287 -20.19 -4.25 24.58
N TYR A 288 -19.43 -4.94 23.73
CA TYR A 288 -18.18 -4.46 23.13
C TYR A 288 -18.38 -3.19 22.29
N PHE A 289 -19.46 -3.13 21.50
CA PHE A 289 -19.78 -1.94 20.72
C PHE A 289 -20.47 -0.84 21.54
N ALA A 290 -21.13 -1.16 22.66
CA ALA A 290 -21.68 -0.15 23.57
C ALA A 290 -20.58 0.67 24.25
N ILE A 291 -19.43 0.05 24.56
CA ILE A 291 -18.23 0.76 25.05
C ILE A 291 -17.40 1.41 23.92
N GLY A 292 -17.87 1.29 22.67
CA GLY A 292 -17.30 1.92 21.50
C GLY A 292 -15.90 1.40 21.14
N LEU A 293 -15.61 0.13 21.39
CA LEU A 293 -14.37 -0.51 20.94
C LEU A 293 -14.51 -1.04 19.52
N GLY A 294 -13.45 -0.89 18.72
CA GLY A 294 -13.36 -1.45 17.38
C GLY A 294 -12.89 -2.90 17.43
N VAL A 295 -13.29 -3.70 16.44
CA VAL A 295 -12.83 -5.09 16.30
C VAL A 295 -11.61 -5.15 15.39
N GLY A 296 -10.71 -6.11 15.64
CA GLY A 296 -9.47 -6.26 14.86
C GLY A 296 -9.70 -6.61 13.39
N ALA A 297 -10.83 -7.25 13.09
CA ALA A 297 -11.19 -7.71 11.75
C ALA A 297 -11.38 -6.60 10.72
N PHE A 298 -11.72 -5.38 11.16
CA PHE A 298 -11.83 -4.22 10.28
C PHE A 298 -11.56 -2.92 11.03
N ILE A 299 -10.47 -2.25 10.69
CA ILE A 299 -10.11 -0.94 11.25
C ILE A 299 -9.76 0.00 10.10
N PHE A 300 -10.20 1.25 10.18
CA PHE A 300 -9.77 2.29 9.27
C PHE A 300 -9.27 3.53 10.01
N THR A 301 -8.26 4.19 9.46
CA THR A 301 -7.68 5.42 10.02
C THR A 301 -6.85 6.16 8.97
N ARG A 302 -6.58 7.44 9.19
CA ARG A 302 -5.60 8.18 8.39
C ARG A 302 -4.20 7.66 8.73
N ARG A 303 -3.32 7.59 7.73
CA ARG A 303 -1.91 7.26 7.93
C ARG A 303 -1.27 8.11 9.02
N GLU A 304 -1.45 9.42 8.95
CA GLU A 304 -0.90 10.38 9.92
C GLU A 304 -1.37 10.07 11.35
N SER A 305 -2.65 9.76 11.53
CA SER A 305 -3.20 9.38 12.84
C SER A 305 -2.60 8.07 13.34
N PHE A 306 -2.43 7.07 12.46
CA PHE A 306 -1.80 5.80 12.80
C PHE A 306 -0.33 5.95 13.21
N GLU A 307 0.43 6.76 12.48
CA GLU A 307 1.84 7.05 12.76
C GLU A 307 1.99 7.85 14.06
N THR A 308 1.12 8.84 14.29
CA THR A 308 1.09 9.65 15.52
C THR A 308 0.89 8.81 16.78
N VAL A 309 0.05 7.76 16.71
CA VAL A 309 -0.19 6.87 17.86
C VAL A 309 0.83 5.73 17.98
N GLY A 310 1.79 5.63 17.06
CA GLY A 310 2.82 4.58 17.07
C GLY A 310 2.37 3.22 16.52
N GLY A 311 1.25 3.17 15.81
CA GLY A 311 0.71 1.94 15.21
C GLY A 311 0.14 0.92 16.21
N PHE A 312 0.13 -0.36 15.84
CA PHE A 312 -0.28 -1.43 16.75
C PHE A 312 0.83 -1.74 17.76
N ASP A 313 0.48 -1.84 19.05
CA ASP A 313 1.44 -2.16 20.10
C ASP A 313 1.89 -3.63 20.00
N GLU A 314 3.16 -3.82 19.59
CA GLU A 314 3.80 -5.13 19.41
C GLU A 314 4.13 -5.86 20.74
N GLN A 315 3.68 -5.37 21.89
CA GLN A 315 3.71 -6.16 23.12
C GLN A 315 2.54 -7.14 23.21
N PHE A 316 1.47 -6.93 22.45
CA PHE A 316 0.26 -7.75 22.51
C PHE A 316 0.24 -8.81 21.40
N PHE A 317 -0.21 -10.00 21.77
CA PHE A 317 -0.46 -11.12 20.86
C PHE A 317 -1.95 -11.26 20.50
N ALA A 318 -2.84 -10.62 21.25
CA ALA A 318 -4.25 -10.43 20.93
C ALA A 318 -4.77 -9.14 21.60
N GLY A 319 -5.86 -8.57 21.10
CA GLY A 319 -6.46 -7.36 21.68
C GLY A 319 -5.70 -6.07 21.37
N GLU A 320 -4.71 -6.12 20.46
CA GLU A 320 -3.96 -4.96 19.97
C GLU A 320 -4.87 -3.88 19.38
N GLU A 321 -6.01 -4.26 18.80
CA GLU A 321 -7.02 -3.35 18.27
C GLU A 321 -7.66 -2.49 19.36
N VAL A 322 -7.77 -3.00 20.59
CA VAL A 322 -8.36 -2.28 21.71
C VAL A 322 -7.45 -1.11 22.06
N TYR A 323 -6.15 -1.36 22.16
CA TYR A 323 -5.17 -0.34 22.48
C TYR A 323 -5.00 0.68 21.36
N LEU A 324 -5.01 0.24 20.10
CA LEU A 324 -5.06 1.15 18.96
C LEU A 324 -6.32 2.02 19.00
N THR A 325 -7.50 1.43 19.24
CA THR A 325 -8.76 2.17 19.36
C THR A 325 -8.68 3.22 20.47
N LEU A 326 -8.16 2.86 21.64
CA LEU A 326 -8.00 3.78 22.76
C LEU A 326 -7.00 4.90 22.45
N ALA A 327 -5.91 4.61 21.72
CA ALA A 327 -4.94 5.61 21.32
C ALA A 327 -5.54 6.59 20.28
N LEU A 328 -6.24 6.09 19.27
CA LEU A 328 -6.94 6.92 18.27
C LEU A 328 -8.03 7.79 18.90
N LYS A 329 -8.74 7.30 19.93
CA LYS A 329 -9.72 8.09 20.68
C LYS A 329 -9.10 9.31 21.39
N LYS A 330 -7.80 9.32 21.65
CA LYS A 330 -7.10 10.49 22.20
C LYS A 330 -6.89 11.59 21.15
N LEU A 331 -6.87 11.24 19.86
CA LEU A 331 -6.73 12.18 18.75
C LEU A 331 -8.09 12.72 18.27
N GLY A 332 -9.17 11.96 18.45
CA GLY A 332 -10.50 12.39 18.01
C GLY A 332 -11.56 11.30 18.15
N ARG A 333 -12.74 11.53 17.55
CA ARG A 333 -13.85 10.56 17.60
C ARG A 333 -13.46 9.27 16.89
N PHE A 334 -13.90 8.14 17.45
CA PHE A 334 -13.77 6.81 16.84
C PHE A 334 -15.14 6.31 16.37
N LYS A 335 -15.28 5.98 15.08
CA LYS A 335 -16.57 5.63 14.47
C LYS A 335 -16.77 4.12 14.41
N ILE A 336 -17.87 3.63 14.96
CA ILE A 336 -18.35 2.27 14.69
C ILE A 336 -19.43 2.34 13.59
N LEU A 337 -19.17 1.72 12.44
CA LEU A 337 -20.13 1.60 11.34
C LEU A 337 -21.25 0.64 11.73
N ARG A 338 -22.50 0.99 11.35
CA ARG A 338 -23.69 0.22 11.72
C ARG A 338 -23.86 -1.03 10.87
N GLU A 339 -23.51 -0.94 9.59
CA GLU A 339 -23.45 -2.09 8.70
C GLU A 339 -22.37 -3.05 9.22
N PRO A 340 -22.69 -4.36 9.38
CA PRO A 340 -21.73 -5.31 9.88
C PRO A 340 -20.85 -5.87 8.76
N ILE A 341 -19.56 -6.04 9.06
CA ILE A 341 -18.68 -6.94 8.29
C ILE A 341 -19.01 -8.39 8.63
N VAL A 342 -18.65 -9.32 7.74
CA VAL A 342 -18.82 -10.76 7.99
C VAL A 342 -17.44 -11.39 8.18
N THR A 343 -17.19 -12.03 9.31
CA THR A 343 -15.94 -12.75 9.60
C THR A 343 -16.19 -14.24 9.77
N SER A 344 -15.18 -15.07 9.50
CA SER A 344 -15.28 -16.52 9.62
C SER A 344 -15.43 -16.98 11.08
N ALA A 345 -16.44 -17.82 11.34
CA ALA A 345 -16.62 -18.48 12.63
C ALA A 345 -15.67 -19.64 12.85
N ARG A 346 -14.75 -19.93 11.92
CA ARG A 346 -13.88 -21.11 11.93
C ARG A 346 -13.28 -21.40 13.30
N LYS A 347 -12.73 -20.37 13.97
CA LYS A 347 -12.15 -20.51 15.32
C LYS A 347 -13.17 -20.91 16.39
N VAL A 348 -14.42 -20.45 16.28
CA VAL A 348 -15.49 -20.86 17.20
C VAL A 348 -16.01 -22.26 16.86
N ARG A 349 -16.01 -22.67 15.58
CA ARG A 349 -16.41 -24.02 15.15
C ARG A 349 -15.45 -25.12 15.61
N MET A 350 -14.14 -24.83 15.64
CA MET A 350 -13.09 -25.80 16.01
C MET A 350 -12.96 -26.07 17.51
N HIS A 351 -13.61 -25.28 18.36
CA HIS A 351 -13.45 -25.34 19.81
C HIS A 351 -14.76 -25.58 20.55
N SER A 352 -14.68 -26.28 21.68
CA SER A 352 -15.86 -26.57 22.49
C SER A 352 -16.41 -25.32 23.18
N PRO A 353 -17.71 -25.26 23.51
CA PRO A 353 -18.31 -24.11 24.22
C PRO A 353 -17.59 -23.79 25.53
N ARG A 354 -17.21 -24.84 26.28
CA ARG A 354 -16.45 -24.71 27.52
C ARG A 354 -15.09 -24.07 27.26
N PHE A 355 -14.37 -24.52 26.23
CA PHE A 355 -13.07 -23.95 25.88
C PHE A 355 -13.17 -22.46 25.52
N VAL A 356 -14.12 -22.09 24.67
CA VAL A 356 -14.32 -20.68 24.27
C VAL A 356 -14.65 -19.82 25.49
N LEU A 357 -15.58 -20.25 26.34
CA LEU A 357 -15.96 -19.52 27.56
C LEU A 357 -14.80 -19.39 28.55
N THR A 358 -14.06 -20.47 28.80
CA THR A 358 -12.91 -20.47 29.73
C THR A 358 -11.80 -19.56 29.22
N GLN A 359 -11.50 -19.58 27.92
CA GLN A 359 -10.50 -18.68 27.32
C GLN A 359 -10.95 -17.22 27.38
N SER A 360 -12.19 -16.91 27.01
CA SER A 360 -12.74 -15.55 27.13
C SER A 360 -12.68 -15.03 28.57
N PHE A 361 -13.04 -15.88 29.55
CA PHE A 361 -13.01 -15.51 30.96
C PHE A 361 -11.58 -15.35 31.50
N SER A 362 -10.65 -16.22 31.09
CA SER A 362 -9.23 -16.12 31.43
C SER A 362 -8.60 -14.83 30.91
N ILE A 363 -8.99 -14.37 29.71
CA ILE A 363 -8.52 -13.11 29.14
C ILE A 363 -9.07 -11.91 29.91
N VAL A 364 -10.37 -11.94 30.26
CA VAL A 364 -11.00 -10.88 31.05
C VAL A 364 -10.34 -10.78 32.43
N LEU A 365 -10.15 -11.91 33.14
CA LEU A 365 -9.50 -11.94 34.45
C LEU A 365 -8.00 -11.62 34.40
N GLY A 366 -7.29 -12.12 33.39
CA GLY A 366 -5.85 -11.92 33.25
C GLY A 366 -5.44 -10.55 32.70
N GLY A 367 -6.39 -9.76 32.22
CA GLY A 367 -6.21 -8.40 31.73
C GLY A 367 -5.06 -8.29 30.73
N LYS A 368 -4.24 -7.23 30.87
CA LYS A 368 -3.09 -6.98 29.98
C LYS A 368 -2.07 -8.13 29.99
N GLY A 369 -1.91 -8.82 31.12
CA GLY A 369 -0.92 -9.89 31.29
C GLY A 369 -1.25 -11.14 30.48
N ALA A 370 -2.53 -11.46 30.30
CA ALA A 370 -2.96 -12.57 29.45
C ALA A 370 -2.71 -12.26 27.96
N LEU A 371 -3.03 -11.06 27.52
CA LEU A 371 -2.87 -10.62 26.12
C LEU A 371 -1.42 -10.51 25.65
N ARG A 372 -0.47 -10.34 26.59
CA ARG A 372 0.98 -10.28 26.34
C ARG A 372 1.65 -11.65 26.33
N ASN A 373 0.93 -12.72 26.69
CA ASN A 373 1.48 -14.07 26.76
C ASN A 373 0.83 -14.98 25.73
N ARG A 374 1.57 -15.27 24.65
CA ARG A 374 1.13 -16.17 23.57
C ARG A 374 0.65 -17.54 24.06
N GLN A 375 1.27 -18.10 25.10
CA GLN A 375 0.91 -19.43 25.65
C GLN A 375 -0.45 -19.44 26.35
N LYS A 376 -1.07 -18.28 26.58
CA LYS A 376 -2.39 -18.15 27.19
C LYS A 376 -3.50 -17.85 26.16
N LEU A 377 -3.17 -17.89 24.87
CA LEU A 377 -4.04 -17.51 23.76
C LEU A 377 -4.26 -18.67 22.78
N ASP A 378 -4.49 -19.86 23.32
CA ASP A 378 -4.65 -21.11 22.54
C ASP A 378 -5.76 -21.00 21.49
N LEU A 379 -6.83 -20.22 21.76
CA LEU A 379 -7.89 -19.97 20.78
C LEU A 379 -7.39 -19.36 19.45
N TRP A 380 -6.27 -18.63 19.48
CA TRP A 380 -5.66 -18.03 18.29
C TRP A 380 -4.36 -18.71 17.86
N TYR A 381 -3.65 -19.39 18.77
CA TYR A 381 -2.29 -19.87 18.55
C TYR A 381 -2.08 -21.39 18.73
N ASP A 382 -3.12 -22.19 18.98
CA ASP A 382 -2.99 -23.66 19.13
C ASP A 382 -2.72 -24.41 17.82
N GLY A 383 -2.71 -23.70 16.68
CA GLY A 383 -2.39 -24.25 15.37
C GLY A 383 -3.52 -25.05 14.71
N LYS A 384 -4.71 -25.16 15.32
CA LYS A 384 -5.84 -25.86 14.69
C LYS A 384 -6.35 -25.13 13.45
N ARG A 385 -6.62 -25.91 12.40
CA ARG A 385 -7.19 -25.45 11.13
C ARG A 385 -8.28 -26.42 10.67
N GLU A 386 -9.35 -25.87 10.13
CA GLU A 386 -10.50 -26.60 9.60
C GLU A 386 -10.07 -27.23 8.26
N ARG A 387 -10.06 -28.56 8.16
CA ARG A 387 -9.85 -29.26 6.89
C ARG A 387 -11.21 -29.36 6.18
N ARG A 388 -11.41 -28.66 5.07
CA ARG A 388 -12.54 -28.96 4.19
C ARG A 388 -12.21 -30.25 3.43
N ALA A 389 -13.12 -31.23 3.46
CA ALA A 389 -13.06 -32.34 2.52
C ALA A 389 -13.31 -31.76 1.12
N THR A 390 -12.38 -32.01 0.20
CA THR A 390 -12.43 -31.62 -1.21
C THR A 390 -13.63 -32.20 -1.93
#